data_AF-A0A4S2EJC6-F1
#
_entry.id   AF-A0A4S2EJC6-F1
#
_cell.length_a   1.000
_cell.length_b   1.000
_cell.length_c   1.000
_cell.angle_alpha   90.00
_cell.angle_beta   90.00
_cell.angle_gamma   90.00
#
_symmetry.space_group_name_H-M   'P 1'
#
loop_
_entity.id
_entity.type
_entity.pdbx_description
1 polymer ?
#
loop_
_entity_poly.entity_id
_entity_poly.type
_entity_poly.pdbx_seq_one_letter_code
_entity_poly.pdbx_strand_id
1 'polypeptide(L)'
;METDIETKYCQTCGIPLDIDYNNLGVNTSAEYCDYCLKHGVKGYDFSMDYLIYLWGLFPEEYYKEVGISYTSQEIREVMSKRLPEIKRWKQKINTAHVLYELIVRVQKYINRHLFEELSLDALSQTAGISKYHFRRVFKAVCGENVGLYIQRLRLEYIAFKLISTDISVTELLCHINYQNKHTLSRAFKSYFKCTIPEFRKLHSNANPAGMYPVQIVPCIEKVPPVRIACLKLEWTEHINHDFTVLWKQILRLSENCGLQSSGCKFISLTLDCPLISSEEQTRFMVGITVTESFNVPNGFSVHEIEAGEYAVFQFKGLYHELNRVYRYIYLDWLPTSGYALREPYTFETYLNTPEKTPVSELRTDIYIPIVRKNK
;
A
#
# COMPACT_ATOMS: atom_id res chain seq x y z
N MET A 1 30.66 -37.08 -33.13
CA MET A 1 29.65 -36.01 -33.27
C MET A 1 28.75 -36.16 -32.06
N GLU A 2 29.19 -35.64 -30.91
CA GLU A 2 28.39 -35.65 -29.69
C GLU A 2 27.29 -34.60 -29.86
N THR A 3 26.06 -35.07 -30.04
CA THR A 3 24.88 -34.23 -29.93
C THR A 3 24.77 -33.81 -28.47
N ASP A 4 24.96 -32.52 -28.20
CA ASP A 4 24.72 -31.89 -26.90
C ASP A 4 23.23 -32.03 -26.58
N ILE A 5 22.85 -33.09 -25.86
CA ILE A 5 21.46 -33.30 -25.44
C ILE A 5 21.20 -32.32 -24.32
N GLU A 6 20.44 -31.26 -24.62
CA GLU A 6 20.02 -30.26 -23.65
C GLU A 6 19.33 -30.95 -22.46
N THR A 7 20.02 -31.00 -21.31
CA THR A 7 19.54 -31.70 -20.12
C THR A 7 18.23 -31.06 -19.65
N LYS A 8 17.12 -31.81 -19.73
CA LYS A 8 15.82 -31.34 -19.22
C LYS A 8 15.78 -31.43 -17.71
N TYR A 9 15.13 -30.45 -17.06
CA TYR A 9 14.95 -30.41 -15.61
C TYR A 9 13.48 -30.41 -15.22
N CYS A 10 13.17 -31.00 -14.06
CA CYS A 10 11.86 -30.96 -13.44
C CYS A 10 11.47 -29.51 -13.18
N GLN A 11 10.32 -29.13 -13.71
CA GLN A 11 9.81 -27.76 -13.66
C GLN A 11 9.27 -27.35 -12.28
N THR A 12 9.43 -28.19 -11.25
CA THR A 12 9.06 -27.93 -9.85
C THR A 12 10.25 -27.92 -8.89
N CYS A 13 11.16 -28.91 -8.97
CA CYS A 13 12.28 -29.05 -8.04
C CYS A 13 13.68 -28.89 -8.65
N GLY A 14 13.79 -28.77 -9.98
CA GLY A 14 15.07 -28.55 -10.66
C GLY A 14 15.97 -29.79 -10.81
N ILE A 15 15.46 -30.99 -10.52
CA ILE A 15 16.20 -32.24 -10.75
C ILE A 15 16.25 -32.57 -12.25
N PRO A 16 17.37 -33.03 -12.82
CA PRO A 16 17.44 -33.57 -14.18
C PRO A 16 16.40 -34.67 -14.44
N LEU A 17 15.81 -34.67 -15.64
CA LEU A 17 14.83 -35.66 -16.09
C LEU A 17 15.42 -36.66 -17.09
N ASP A 18 16.57 -36.34 -17.69
CA ASP A 18 17.20 -37.10 -18.79
C ASP A 18 18.32 -38.02 -18.29
N ILE A 19 17.98 -38.91 -17.37
CA ILE A 19 18.85 -40.03 -16.99
C ILE A 19 18.09 -41.29 -17.35
N ASP A 20 18.74 -42.16 -18.11
CA ASP A 20 18.13 -43.24 -18.87
C ASP A 20 17.44 -44.27 -17.96
N TYR A 21 16.19 -43.99 -17.55
CA TYR A 21 15.30 -44.94 -16.92
C TYR A 21 14.62 -45.80 -18.00
N ASN A 22 15.41 -46.57 -18.73
CA ASN A 22 14.93 -47.61 -19.65
C ASN A 22 14.14 -48.74 -18.93
N ASN A 23 13.64 -48.55 -17.71
CA ASN A 23 13.06 -49.61 -16.89
C ASN A 23 11.96 -49.24 -15.88
N LEU A 24 11.26 -48.10 -15.99
CA LEU A 24 10.10 -47.83 -15.13
C LEU A 24 8.85 -47.40 -15.91
N GLY A 25 7.75 -48.11 -15.66
CA GLY A 25 6.56 -48.19 -16.51
C GLY A 25 5.66 -46.95 -16.57
N VAL A 26 4.92 -46.89 -17.67
CA VAL A 26 3.62 -46.23 -17.94
C VAL A 26 3.11 -45.25 -16.86
N ASN A 27 3.65 -44.03 -16.84
CA ASN A 27 2.99 -42.73 -16.52
C ASN A 27 4.00 -41.61 -16.19
N THR A 28 5.10 -41.48 -16.92
CA THR A 28 6.11 -40.44 -16.68
C THR A 28 5.75 -39.12 -17.37
N SER A 29 5.83 -38.01 -16.64
CA SER A 29 5.65 -36.66 -17.17
C SER A 29 6.93 -36.15 -17.81
N ALA A 30 6.87 -35.65 -19.04
CA ALA A 30 8.03 -35.06 -19.72
C ALA A 30 8.59 -33.78 -19.05
N GLU A 31 7.87 -33.19 -18.09
CA GLU A 31 8.23 -31.91 -17.45
C GLU A 31 8.44 -32.00 -15.92
N TYR A 32 8.07 -33.10 -15.27
CA TYR A 32 8.08 -33.22 -13.81
C TYR A 32 8.62 -34.57 -13.36
N CYS A 33 9.40 -34.60 -12.27
CA CYS A 33 9.85 -35.85 -11.66
C CYS A 33 8.72 -36.51 -10.84
N ASP A 34 8.81 -37.83 -10.66
CA ASP A 34 7.82 -38.66 -9.97
C ASP A 34 7.57 -38.23 -8.52
N TYR A 35 8.58 -37.67 -7.85
CA TYR A 35 8.45 -37.12 -6.50
C TYR A 35 7.62 -35.84 -6.44
N CYS A 36 7.71 -34.97 -7.45
CA CYS A 36 6.94 -33.73 -7.52
C CYS A 36 5.50 -33.95 -7.99
N LEU A 37 5.24 -35.06 -8.69
CA LEU A 37 3.97 -35.35 -9.31
C LEU A 37 3.56 -36.82 -9.08
N LYS A 38 2.88 -37.10 -7.96
CA LYS A 38 2.34 -38.44 -7.69
C LYS A 38 0.87 -38.50 -8.13
N HIS A 39 0.54 -39.38 -9.08
CA HIS A 39 -0.83 -39.53 -9.64
C HIS A 39 -1.46 -38.21 -10.16
N GLY A 40 -0.65 -37.30 -10.71
CA GLY A 40 -1.13 -36.03 -11.25
C GLY A 40 -1.42 -34.93 -10.21
N VAL A 41 -1.11 -35.16 -8.93
CA VAL A 41 -1.31 -34.19 -7.84
C VAL A 41 0.04 -33.78 -7.24
N LYS A 42 0.24 -32.47 -7.02
CA LYS A 42 1.42 -31.94 -6.32
C LYS A 42 1.36 -32.35 -4.85
N GLY A 43 2.30 -33.18 -4.40
CA GLY A 43 2.31 -33.71 -3.03
C GLY A 43 2.68 -32.69 -1.95
N TYR A 44 3.44 -31.63 -2.29
CA TYR A 44 3.98 -30.67 -1.32
C TYR A 44 4.15 -29.26 -1.92
N ASP A 45 3.90 -28.21 -1.12
CA ASP A 45 4.11 -26.80 -1.48
C ASP A 45 5.24 -26.16 -0.66
N PHE A 46 6.48 -26.54 -0.97
CA PHE A 46 7.68 -25.96 -0.34
C PHE A 46 8.03 -24.59 -0.93
N SER A 47 8.54 -23.66 -0.11
CA SER A 47 9.16 -22.42 -0.59
C SER A 47 10.47 -22.72 -1.32
N MET A 48 10.96 -21.79 -2.17
CA MET A 48 12.22 -21.97 -2.89
C MET A 48 13.40 -22.12 -1.92
N ASP A 49 13.48 -21.26 -0.90
CA ASP A 49 14.55 -21.31 0.10
C ASP A 49 14.54 -22.62 0.88
N TYR A 50 13.34 -23.12 1.23
CA TYR A 50 13.21 -24.40 1.92
C TYR A 50 13.61 -25.57 1.02
N LEU A 51 13.31 -25.50 -0.28
CA LEU A 51 13.75 -26.51 -1.24
C LEU A 51 15.27 -26.51 -1.44
N ILE A 52 15.91 -25.33 -1.51
CA ILE A 52 17.38 -25.19 -1.56
C ILE A 52 18.01 -25.76 -0.27
N TYR A 53 17.40 -25.45 0.87
CA TYR A 53 17.83 -25.97 2.17
C TYR A 53 17.77 -27.51 2.21
N LEU A 54 16.66 -28.12 1.78
CA LEU A 54 16.51 -29.57 1.70
C LEU A 54 17.55 -30.23 0.79
N TRP A 55 17.82 -29.65 -0.39
CA TRP A 55 18.88 -30.17 -1.27
C TRP A 55 20.26 -30.11 -0.64
N GLY A 56 20.57 -29.06 0.12
CA GLY A 56 21.82 -28.97 0.85
C GLY A 56 21.92 -29.91 2.06
N LEU A 57 20.80 -30.37 2.62
CA LEU A 57 20.80 -31.38 3.69
C LEU A 57 21.09 -32.78 3.16
N PHE A 58 20.67 -33.08 1.92
CA PHE A 58 20.73 -34.42 1.33
C PHE A 58 21.36 -34.42 -0.08
N PRO A 59 22.63 -33.98 -0.23
CA PRO A 59 23.31 -33.97 -1.54
C PRO A 59 23.45 -35.37 -2.16
N GLU A 60 23.51 -36.42 -1.34
CA GLU A 60 23.55 -37.82 -1.76
C GLU A 60 22.32 -38.26 -2.54
N GLU A 61 21.14 -37.70 -2.23
CA GLU A 61 19.91 -37.99 -2.98
C GLU A 61 19.98 -37.39 -4.39
N TYR A 62 20.63 -36.23 -4.54
CA TYR A 62 20.90 -35.67 -5.86
C TYR A 62 21.90 -36.52 -6.64
N TYR A 63 22.94 -37.05 -5.98
CA TYR A 63 23.89 -37.96 -6.62
C TYR A 63 23.21 -39.25 -7.11
N LYS A 64 22.32 -39.86 -6.32
CA LYS A 64 21.59 -41.07 -6.73
C LYS A 64 20.79 -40.86 -8.01
N GLU A 65 20.18 -39.69 -8.14
CA GLU A 65 19.34 -39.35 -9.28
C GLU A 65 20.17 -38.89 -10.47
N VAL A 66 21.29 -38.19 -10.25
CA VAL A 66 22.01 -37.44 -11.30
C VAL A 66 23.37 -38.04 -11.70
N GLY A 67 23.95 -38.87 -10.85
CA GLY A 67 25.33 -39.36 -11.00
C GLY A 67 26.41 -38.29 -10.81
N ILE A 68 26.02 -37.03 -10.51
CA ILE A 68 26.94 -35.92 -10.24
C ILE A 68 27.01 -35.69 -8.74
N SER A 69 28.23 -35.75 -8.19
CA SER A 69 28.48 -35.51 -6.77
C SER A 69 28.68 -34.02 -6.51
N TYR A 70 27.94 -33.49 -5.54
CA TYR A 70 28.09 -32.13 -5.02
C TYR A 70 28.22 -32.19 -3.50
N THR A 71 28.99 -31.27 -2.94
CA THR A 71 28.90 -30.95 -1.51
C THR A 71 27.58 -30.23 -1.20
N SER A 72 27.18 -30.20 0.08
CA SER A 72 26.02 -29.44 0.56
C SER A 72 26.03 -27.96 0.17
N GLN A 73 27.21 -27.34 0.05
CA GLN A 73 27.33 -25.95 -0.36
C GLN A 73 27.18 -25.80 -1.88
N GLU A 74 27.88 -26.64 -2.66
CA GLU A 74 27.82 -26.60 -4.12
C GLU A 74 26.40 -26.85 -4.64
N ILE A 75 25.67 -27.81 -4.07
CA ILE A 75 24.29 -28.08 -4.50
C ILE A 75 23.35 -26.91 -4.19
N ARG A 76 23.56 -26.20 -3.07
CA ARG A 76 22.78 -25.00 -2.76
C ARG A 76 23.05 -23.89 -3.77
N GLU A 77 24.30 -23.70 -4.18
CA GLU A 77 24.68 -22.72 -5.20
C GLU A 77 24.15 -23.09 -6.60
N VAL A 78 24.15 -24.38 -6.94
CA VAL A 78 23.56 -24.88 -8.18
C VAL A 78 22.05 -24.65 -8.17
N MET A 79 21.36 -24.99 -7.08
CA MET A 79 19.91 -24.84 -6.97
C MET A 79 19.48 -23.37 -6.89
N SER A 80 20.24 -22.49 -6.23
CA SER A 80 19.93 -21.06 -6.16
C SER A 80 19.99 -20.37 -7.52
N LYS A 81 20.84 -20.86 -8.43
CA LYS A 81 20.90 -20.39 -9.83
C LYS A 81 19.84 -21.05 -10.71
N ARG A 82 19.58 -22.35 -10.53
CA ARG A 82 18.69 -23.13 -11.41
C ARG A 82 17.21 -22.92 -11.11
N LEU A 83 16.83 -22.90 -9.82
CA LEU A 83 15.42 -22.83 -9.45
C LEU A 83 14.74 -21.56 -10.00
N PRO A 84 15.32 -20.35 -9.98
CA PRO A 84 14.69 -19.17 -10.59
C PRO A 84 14.30 -19.33 -12.07
N GLU A 85 14.99 -20.19 -12.83
CA GLU A 85 14.80 -20.36 -14.28
C GLU A 85 13.77 -21.42 -14.68
N ILE A 86 13.29 -22.26 -13.76
CA ILE A 86 12.29 -23.31 -14.06
C ILE A 86 10.85 -22.79 -13.93
N LYS A 87 9.90 -23.28 -14.74
CA LYS A 87 8.52 -22.72 -14.88
C LYS A 87 7.82 -22.37 -13.56
N ARG A 88 7.94 -23.21 -12.51
CA ARG A 88 7.33 -22.94 -11.17
C ARG A 88 7.79 -21.61 -10.56
N TRP A 89 9.02 -21.22 -10.81
CA TRP A 89 9.69 -20.09 -10.18
C TRP A 89 9.98 -18.96 -11.17
N LYS A 90 10.19 -19.29 -12.46
CA LYS A 90 10.34 -18.38 -13.59
C LYS A 90 9.16 -17.40 -13.71
N GLN A 91 7.97 -17.79 -13.28
CA GLN A 91 6.78 -16.94 -13.26
C GLN A 91 6.62 -16.03 -12.02
N LYS A 92 7.61 -15.94 -11.12
CA LYS A 92 7.50 -15.08 -9.92
C LYS A 92 8.25 -13.76 -9.97
N ILE A 93 8.93 -13.43 -11.08
CA ILE A 93 9.47 -12.09 -11.28
C ILE A 93 8.58 -11.36 -12.29
N ASN A 94 7.87 -10.33 -11.80
CA ASN A 94 7.10 -9.30 -12.49
C ASN A 94 5.56 -9.39 -12.56
N THR A 95 4.90 -10.50 -12.20
CA THR A 95 3.42 -10.49 -12.08
C THR A 95 2.96 -9.69 -10.86
N ALA A 96 3.73 -9.68 -9.78
CA ALA A 96 3.37 -8.98 -8.54
C ALA A 96 3.21 -7.46 -8.74
N HIS A 97 4.12 -6.83 -9.48
CA HIS A 97 4.04 -5.39 -9.79
C HIS A 97 2.82 -5.09 -10.69
N VAL A 98 2.58 -5.91 -11.71
CA VAL A 98 1.39 -5.77 -12.57
C VAL A 98 0.10 -5.93 -11.76
N LEU A 99 0.02 -6.95 -10.90
CA LEU A 99 -1.14 -7.18 -10.03
C LEU A 99 -1.34 -6.04 -9.05
N TYR A 100 -0.27 -5.50 -8.48
CA TYR A 100 -0.31 -4.32 -7.62
C TYR A 100 -0.90 -3.12 -8.36
N GLU A 101 -0.42 -2.81 -9.56
CA GLU A 101 -0.95 -1.72 -10.41
C GLU A 101 -2.45 -1.90 -10.73
N LEU A 102 -2.89 -3.14 -10.96
CA LEU A 102 -4.32 -3.44 -11.15
C LEU A 102 -5.13 -3.14 -9.88
N ILE A 103 -4.63 -3.51 -8.70
CA ILE A 103 -5.31 -3.19 -7.44
C ILE A 103 -5.34 -1.68 -7.19
N VAL A 104 -4.24 -0.96 -7.43
CA VAL A 104 -4.17 0.50 -7.32
C VAL A 104 -5.22 1.16 -8.22
N ARG A 105 -5.39 0.68 -9.46
CA ARG A 105 -6.45 1.15 -10.36
C ARG A 105 -7.85 0.92 -9.78
N VAL A 106 -8.11 -0.27 -9.24
CA VAL A 106 -9.40 -0.58 -8.61
C VAL A 106 -9.65 0.28 -7.38
N GLN A 107 -8.64 0.56 -6.55
CA GLN A 107 -8.80 1.46 -5.40
C GLN A 107 -9.13 2.88 -5.84
N LYS A 108 -8.47 3.40 -6.89
CA LYS A 108 -8.82 4.70 -7.48
C LYS A 108 -10.28 4.74 -7.92
N TYR A 109 -10.77 3.66 -8.53
CA TYR A 109 -12.18 3.51 -8.88
C TYR A 109 -13.08 3.51 -7.64
N ILE A 110 -12.77 2.70 -6.63
CA ILE A 110 -13.52 2.65 -5.36
C ILE A 110 -13.59 4.04 -4.71
N ASN A 111 -12.49 4.79 -4.64
CA ASN A 111 -12.49 6.12 -4.02
C ASN A 111 -13.40 7.12 -4.77
N ARG A 112 -13.47 7.05 -6.10
CA ARG A 112 -14.35 7.91 -6.92
C ARG A 112 -15.82 7.55 -6.81
N HIS A 113 -16.10 6.26 -6.63
CA HIS A 113 -17.45 5.67 -6.62
C HIS A 113 -17.83 5.14 -5.24
N LEU A 114 -17.28 5.73 -4.16
CA LEU A 114 -17.29 5.13 -2.82
C LEU A 114 -18.69 4.80 -2.32
N PHE A 115 -19.67 5.65 -2.61
CA PHE A 115 -21.07 5.47 -2.19
C PHE A 115 -21.97 4.88 -3.28
N GLU A 116 -21.42 4.48 -4.43
CA GLU A 116 -22.20 3.82 -5.48
C GLU A 116 -22.36 2.32 -5.22
N GLU A 117 -23.09 1.63 -6.07
CA GLU A 117 -23.19 0.16 -6.02
C GLU A 117 -21.92 -0.48 -6.57
N LEU A 118 -21.08 -0.99 -5.68
CA LEU A 118 -19.80 -1.62 -6.01
C LEU A 118 -19.94 -3.15 -5.91
N SER A 119 -20.19 -3.81 -7.05
CA SER A 119 -20.26 -5.26 -7.11
C SER A 119 -18.87 -5.88 -7.30
N LEU A 120 -18.69 -7.11 -6.79
CA LEU A 120 -17.43 -7.85 -6.99
C LEU A 120 -17.15 -8.10 -8.48
N ASP A 121 -18.20 -8.31 -9.27
CA ASP A 121 -18.17 -8.39 -10.72
C ASP A 121 -17.52 -7.15 -11.35
N ALA A 122 -18.09 -5.98 -11.08
CA ALA A 122 -17.62 -4.72 -11.64
C ALA A 122 -16.15 -4.46 -11.26
N LEU A 123 -15.80 -4.66 -9.98
CA LEU A 123 -14.42 -4.45 -9.51
C LEU A 123 -13.41 -5.42 -10.16
N SER A 124 -13.80 -6.69 -10.33
CA SER A 124 -12.94 -7.68 -10.99
C SER A 124 -12.77 -7.40 -12.48
N GLN A 125 -13.81 -6.88 -13.13
CA GLN A 125 -13.77 -6.45 -14.52
C GLN A 125 -12.86 -5.22 -14.70
N THR A 126 -12.90 -4.26 -13.78
CA THR A 126 -11.97 -3.11 -13.76
C THR A 126 -10.51 -3.54 -13.67
N ALA A 127 -10.23 -4.64 -12.97
CA ALA A 127 -8.89 -5.24 -12.90
C ALA A 127 -8.56 -6.20 -14.06
N GLY A 128 -9.54 -6.59 -14.89
CA GLY A 128 -9.34 -7.55 -15.98
C GLY A 128 -8.96 -8.98 -15.53
N ILE A 129 -9.33 -9.37 -14.30
CA ILE A 129 -9.01 -10.70 -13.74
C ILE A 129 -10.25 -11.37 -13.13
N SER A 130 -10.22 -12.70 -12.98
CA SER A 130 -11.36 -13.43 -12.42
C SER A 130 -11.67 -13.01 -10.98
N LYS A 131 -12.94 -13.07 -10.56
CA LYS A 131 -13.38 -12.70 -9.20
C LYS A 131 -12.60 -13.40 -8.09
N TYR A 132 -12.31 -14.69 -8.28
CA TYR A 132 -11.56 -15.49 -7.30
C TYR A 132 -10.11 -15.04 -7.19
N HIS A 133 -9.47 -14.72 -8.32
CA HIS A 133 -8.12 -14.19 -8.32
C HIS A 133 -8.08 -12.78 -7.72
N PHE A 134 -9.00 -11.91 -8.15
CA PHE A 134 -9.16 -10.55 -7.62
C PHE A 134 -9.28 -10.52 -6.10
N ARG A 135 -10.15 -11.34 -5.50
CA ARG A 135 -10.29 -11.38 -4.03
C ARG A 135 -8.98 -11.71 -3.31
N ARG A 136 -8.23 -12.70 -3.83
CA ARG A 136 -6.95 -13.11 -3.23
C ARG A 136 -5.90 -12.02 -3.37
N VAL A 137 -5.77 -11.42 -4.56
CA VAL A 137 -4.79 -10.38 -4.83
C VAL A 137 -5.12 -9.11 -4.05
N PHE A 138 -6.39 -8.69 -4.04
CA PHE A 138 -6.83 -7.52 -3.28
C PHE A 138 -6.50 -7.69 -1.80
N LYS A 139 -6.80 -8.86 -1.20
CA LYS A 139 -6.48 -9.12 0.20
C LYS A 139 -4.96 -9.14 0.46
N ALA A 140 -4.18 -9.67 -0.47
CA ALA A 140 -2.73 -9.69 -0.34
C ALA A 140 -2.10 -8.28 -0.42
N VAL A 141 -2.67 -7.39 -1.24
CA VAL A 141 -2.17 -6.01 -1.41
C VAL A 141 -2.68 -5.06 -0.32
N CYS A 142 -3.97 -5.14 0.03
CA CYS A 142 -4.62 -4.19 0.93
C CYS A 142 -4.69 -4.69 2.38
N GLY A 143 -4.23 -5.91 2.68
CA GLY A 143 -4.34 -6.55 4.00
C GLY A 143 -5.75 -7.07 4.37
N GLU A 144 -6.79 -6.61 3.69
CA GLU A 144 -8.18 -6.94 4.01
C GLU A 144 -9.04 -7.32 2.80
N ASN A 145 -10.21 -7.93 3.05
CA ASN A 145 -11.14 -8.26 1.98
C ASN A 145 -11.77 -6.99 1.38
N VAL A 146 -11.98 -6.95 0.07
CA VAL A 146 -12.54 -5.80 -0.67
C VAL A 146 -13.84 -5.24 -0.08
N GLY A 147 -14.75 -6.10 0.41
CA GLY A 147 -16.00 -5.65 1.03
C GLY A 147 -15.77 -4.94 2.37
N LEU A 148 -14.83 -5.44 3.18
CA LEU A 148 -14.45 -4.81 4.46
C LEU A 148 -13.72 -3.49 4.20
N TYR A 149 -12.83 -3.46 3.20
CA TYR A 149 -12.15 -2.25 2.75
C TYR A 149 -13.15 -1.14 2.37
N ILE A 150 -14.12 -1.44 1.49
CA ILE A 150 -15.14 -0.47 1.07
C ILE A 150 -15.98 0.00 2.28
N GLN A 151 -16.38 -0.94 3.14
CA GLN A 151 -17.16 -0.61 4.33
C GLN A 151 -16.38 0.30 5.29
N ARG A 152 -15.10 0.02 5.51
CA ARG A 152 -14.21 0.85 6.32
C ARG A 152 -14.13 2.26 5.76
N LEU A 153 -13.77 2.41 4.48
CA LEU A 153 -13.66 3.74 3.85
C LEU A 153 -14.95 4.54 3.93
N ARG A 154 -16.11 3.90 3.75
CA ARG A 154 -17.42 4.56 3.91
C ARG A 154 -17.62 5.07 5.33
N LEU A 155 -17.35 4.24 6.34
CA LEU A 155 -17.54 4.58 7.75
C LEU A 155 -16.55 5.65 8.23
N GLU A 156 -15.30 5.58 7.77
CA GLU A 156 -14.28 6.59 8.08
C GLU A 156 -14.61 7.94 7.43
N TYR A 157 -15.09 7.96 6.18
CA TYR A 157 -15.60 9.18 5.56
C TYR A 157 -16.78 9.77 6.34
N ILE A 158 -17.72 8.92 6.77
CA ILE A 158 -18.87 9.35 7.57
C ILE A 158 -18.40 9.95 8.91
N ALA A 159 -17.52 9.26 9.62
CA ALA A 159 -16.91 9.77 10.85
C ALA A 159 -16.25 11.12 10.62
N PHE A 160 -15.53 11.29 9.52
CA PHE A 160 -14.88 12.55 9.16
C PHE A 160 -15.89 13.67 8.98
N LYS A 161 -16.97 13.45 8.24
CA LYS A 161 -18.04 14.45 8.08
C LYS A 161 -18.74 14.76 9.40
N LEU A 162 -18.91 13.79 10.28
CA LEU A 162 -19.57 13.97 11.58
C LEU A 162 -18.77 14.86 12.55
N ILE A 163 -17.44 14.94 12.41
CA ILE A 163 -16.55 15.73 13.29
C ILE A 163 -16.08 17.04 12.67
N SER A 164 -15.99 17.11 11.34
CA SER A 164 -15.52 18.31 10.62
C SER A 164 -16.66 19.27 10.23
N THR A 165 -17.92 18.86 10.39
CA THR A 165 -19.10 19.64 10.01
C THR A 165 -20.27 19.42 10.98
N ASP A 166 -21.23 20.35 10.98
CA ASP A 166 -22.48 20.24 11.75
C ASP A 166 -23.59 19.46 11.03
N ILE A 167 -23.26 18.73 9.95
CA ILE A 167 -24.22 18.01 9.10
C ILE A 167 -25.14 17.12 9.94
N SER A 168 -26.46 17.13 9.71
CA SER A 168 -27.34 16.23 10.44
C SER A 168 -27.19 14.77 9.96
N VAL A 169 -27.49 13.78 10.80
CA VAL A 169 -27.49 12.36 10.35
C VAL A 169 -28.52 12.15 9.23
N THR A 170 -29.63 12.90 9.24
CA THR A 170 -30.65 12.86 8.18
C THR A 170 -30.10 13.36 6.86
N GLU A 171 -29.41 14.50 6.88
CA GLU A 171 -28.81 15.12 5.71
C GLU A 171 -27.66 14.27 5.16
N LEU A 172 -26.82 13.71 6.05
CA LEU A 172 -25.74 12.83 5.64
C LEU A 172 -26.25 11.61 4.86
N LEU A 173 -27.40 11.04 5.24
CA LEU A 173 -28.05 9.93 4.51
C LEU A 173 -28.43 10.28 3.07
N CYS A 174 -28.65 11.56 2.74
CA CYS A 174 -28.90 11.97 1.36
C CYS A 174 -27.66 11.88 0.47
N HIS A 175 -26.46 11.83 1.07
CA HIS A 175 -25.18 11.82 0.36
C HIS A 175 -24.47 10.46 0.39
N ILE A 176 -25.02 9.49 1.11
CA ILE A 176 -24.42 8.15 1.27
C ILE A 176 -25.45 7.08 0.95
N ASN A 177 -25.03 5.97 0.38
CA ASN A 177 -25.92 4.87 0.01
C ASN A 177 -26.24 3.92 1.18
N TYR A 178 -26.66 4.50 2.31
CA TYR A 178 -27.24 3.78 3.44
C TYR A 178 -28.75 3.97 3.43
N GLN A 179 -29.49 2.86 3.46
CA GLN A 179 -30.95 2.86 3.29
C GLN A 179 -31.70 3.62 4.39
N ASN A 180 -31.19 3.62 5.63
CA ASN A 180 -31.81 4.31 6.76
C ASN A 180 -30.84 4.51 7.95
N LYS A 181 -31.30 5.31 8.93
CA LYS A 181 -30.56 5.63 10.17
C LYS A 181 -30.19 4.39 10.99
N HIS A 182 -31.04 3.37 11.03
CA HIS A 182 -30.78 2.16 11.83
C HIS A 182 -29.61 1.36 11.25
N THR A 183 -29.57 1.16 9.93
CA THR A 183 -28.49 0.44 9.25
C THR A 183 -27.16 1.17 9.43
N LEU A 184 -27.16 2.50 9.25
CA LEU A 184 -25.99 3.33 9.48
C LEU A 184 -25.51 3.23 10.93
N SER A 185 -26.41 3.43 11.90
CA SER A 185 -26.06 3.45 13.33
C SER A 185 -25.49 2.11 13.79
N ARG A 186 -26.04 0.99 13.29
CA ARG A 186 -25.54 -0.36 13.60
C ARG A 186 -24.15 -0.60 13.00
N ALA A 187 -23.93 -0.23 11.74
CA ALA A 187 -22.63 -0.36 11.09
C ALA A 187 -21.57 0.51 11.78
N PHE A 188 -21.91 1.77 12.07
CA PHE A 188 -21.03 2.72 12.75
C PHE A 188 -20.65 2.22 14.15
N LYS A 189 -21.62 1.80 14.97
CA LYS A 189 -21.36 1.26 16.31
C LYS A 189 -20.54 -0.04 16.27
N SER A 190 -20.76 -0.89 15.27
CA SER A 190 -19.98 -2.11 15.09
C SER A 190 -18.51 -1.82 14.82
N TYR A 191 -18.23 -0.77 14.04
CA TYR A 191 -16.88 -0.38 13.63
C TYR A 191 -16.17 0.43 14.73
N PHE A 192 -16.69 1.59 15.10
CA PHE A 192 -16.08 2.52 16.06
C PHE A 192 -16.31 2.16 17.54
N LYS A 193 -17.08 1.10 17.82
CA LYS A 193 -17.45 0.65 19.18
C LYS A 193 -18.21 1.69 20.02
N CYS A 194 -18.67 2.78 19.40
CA CYS A 194 -19.48 3.83 20.01
C CYS A 194 -20.58 4.31 19.05
N THR A 195 -21.60 4.96 19.57
CA THR A 195 -22.69 5.55 18.78
C THR A 195 -22.26 6.87 18.14
N ILE A 196 -22.97 7.32 17.10
CA ILE A 196 -22.70 8.59 16.43
C ILE A 196 -22.69 9.80 17.41
N PRO A 197 -23.66 9.95 18.34
CA PRO A 197 -23.62 11.03 19.33
C PRO A 197 -22.42 10.96 20.27
N GLU A 198 -22.05 9.75 20.73
CA GLU A 198 -20.86 9.54 21.55
C GLU A 198 -19.59 9.91 20.79
N PHE A 199 -19.48 9.49 19.52
CA PHE A 199 -18.36 9.83 18.65
C PHE A 199 -18.22 11.35 18.49
N ARG A 200 -19.31 12.06 18.21
CA ARG A 200 -19.29 13.53 18.16
C ARG A 200 -18.80 14.15 19.45
N LYS A 201 -19.28 13.68 20.59
CA LYS A 201 -18.89 14.19 21.91
C LYS A 201 -17.41 13.93 22.22
N LEU A 202 -16.87 12.78 21.81
CA LEU A 202 -15.45 12.47 21.96
C LEU A 202 -14.56 13.40 21.13
N HIS A 203 -15.06 13.83 19.98
CA HIS A 203 -14.33 14.67 19.02
C HIS A 203 -14.73 16.16 19.07
N SER A 204 -15.66 16.58 19.93
CA SER A 204 -16.02 17.99 20.11
C SER A 204 -15.03 18.78 20.97
N ASN A 205 -14.18 18.08 21.74
CA ASN A 205 -13.20 18.71 22.62
C ASN A 205 -11.80 18.67 21.99
N ALA A 206 -11.30 19.84 21.60
CA ALA A 206 -9.96 20.02 21.03
C ALA A 206 -8.81 19.66 21.97
N ASN A 207 -9.04 19.70 23.30
CA ASN A 207 -7.98 19.56 24.29
C ASN A 207 -8.16 18.30 25.17
N PRO A 208 -7.72 17.11 24.71
CA PRO A 208 -7.58 15.98 25.61
C PRO A 208 -6.40 16.26 26.54
N ALA A 209 -6.69 16.56 27.80
CA ALA A 209 -5.73 16.66 28.91
C ALA A 209 -4.62 17.74 28.79
N GLY A 210 -4.93 18.99 29.11
CA GLY A 210 -3.96 19.94 29.69
C GLY A 210 -2.77 20.36 28.83
N MET A 211 -2.77 20.06 27.53
CA MET A 211 -1.72 20.50 26.61
C MET A 211 -2.02 21.92 26.12
N TYR A 212 -0.99 22.74 25.92
CA TYR A 212 -1.13 24.08 25.36
C TYR A 212 -1.87 24.02 24.01
N PRO A 213 -2.83 24.91 23.75
CA PRO A 213 -3.57 24.91 22.50
C PRO A 213 -2.60 25.24 21.36
N VAL A 214 -2.53 24.35 20.36
CA VAL A 214 -1.86 24.65 19.09
C VAL A 214 -2.76 25.66 18.39
N GLN A 215 -2.30 26.89 18.22
CA GLN A 215 -3.02 27.93 17.48
C GLN A 215 -2.11 28.45 16.38
N ILE A 216 -2.28 27.89 15.18
CA ILE A 216 -1.49 28.24 14.00
C ILE A 216 -2.43 28.94 13.03
N VAL A 217 -2.13 30.18 12.68
CA VAL A 217 -2.87 30.90 11.65
C VAL A 217 -2.35 30.44 10.28
N PRO A 218 -3.21 29.88 9.41
CA PRO A 218 -2.75 29.45 8.10
C PRO A 218 -2.55 30.62 7.15
N CYS A 219 -1.61 30.46 6.22
CA CYS A 219 -1.54 31.27 5.01
C CYS A 219 -2.46 30.67 3.95
N ILE A 220 -3.21 31.50 3.22
CA ILE A 220 -4.04 31.02 2.09
C ILE A 220 -3.24 31.21 0.81
N GLU A 221 -2.93 30.10 0.14
CA GLU A 221 -2.05 30.09 -1.03
C GLU A 221 -2.71 29.40 -2.22
N LYS A 222 -2.39 29.87 -3.42
CA LYS A 222 -2.73 29.19 -4.67
C LYS A 222 -1.56 28.29 -5.05
N VAL A 223 -1.78 27.00 -4.99
CA VAL A 223 -0.77 25.98 -5.32
C VAL A 223 -0.98 25.54 -6.77
N PRO A 224 0.05 25.58 -7.64
CA PRO A 224 -0.01 25.03 -8.99
C PRO A 224 -0.12 23.49 -8.95
N PRO A 225 -0.43 22.80 -10.06
CA PRO A 225 -0.40 21.35 -10.06
C PRO A 225 1.01 20.85 -9.75
N VAL A 226 1.12 19.87 -8.85
CA VAL A 226 2.42 19.34 -8.41
C VAL A 226 2.52 17.86 -8.79
N ARG A 227 3.47 17.56 -9.69
CA ARG A 227 3.80 16.19 -10.08
C ARG A 227 4.77 15.59 -9.06
N ILE A 228 4.45 14.39 -8.56
CA ILE A 228 5.27 13.66 -7.60
C ILE A 228 5.61 12.26 -8.09
N ALA A 229 6.85 11.84 -7.86
CA ALA A 229 7.25 10.44 -7.89
C ALA A 229 7.09 9.88 -6.47
N CYS A 230 6.25 8.87 -6.29
CA CYS A 230 5.85 8.42 -4.97
C CYS A 230 5.78 6.89 -4.83
N LEU A 231 5.85 6.47 -3.58
CA LEU A 231 5.55 5.12 -3.12
C LEU A 231 4.34 5.18 -2.19
N LYS A 232 3.48 4.16 -2.24
CA LYS A 232 2.25 4.10 -1.47
C LYS A 232 2.30 2.95 -0.46
N LEU A 233 1.94 3.24 0.79
CA LEU A 233 1.65 2.23 1.80
C LEU A 233 0.15 2.18 2.05
N GLU A 234 -0.41 0.96 1.96
CA GLU A 234 -1.85 0.72 2.13
C GLU A 234 -2.22 0.22 3.52
N TRP A 235 -1.31 -0.56 4.09
CA TRP A 235 -1.51 -1.27 5.34
C TRP A 235 -0.14 -1.75 5.84
N THR A 236 0.03 -1.77 7.16
CA THR A 236 1.24 -2.28 7.80
C THR A 236 0.99 -2.66 9.26
N GLU A 237 1.64 -3.71 9.74
CA GLU A 237 1.71 -4.03 11.18
C GLU A 237 2.86 -3.29 11.89
N HIS A 238 3.73 -2.62 11.13
CA HIS A 238 4.99 -2.04 11.59
C HIS A 238 5.22 -0.64 10.99
N ILE A 239 4.29 0.28 11.24
CA ILE A 239 4.25 1.61 10.62
C ILE A 239 5.59 2.35 10.67
N ASN A 240 6.26 2.39 11.82
CA ASN A 240 7.54 3.09 11.97
C ASN A 240 8.65 2.50 11.08
N HIS A 241 8.68 1.17 10.95
CA HIS A 241 9.67 0.49 10.12
C HIS A 241 9.41 0.75 8.64
N ASP A 242 8.18 0.48 8.19
CA ASP A 242 7.83 0.58 6.77
C ASP A 242 7.89 2.03 6.28
N PHE A 243 7.44 3.00 7.09
CA PHE A 243 7.58 4.42 6.79
C PHE A 243 9.06 4.80 6.62
N THR A 244 9.93 4.33 7.51
CA THR A 244 11.38 4.55 7.41
C THR A 244 11.98 3.94 6.14
N VAL A 245 11.56 2.73 5.76
CA VAL A 245 12.02 2.06 4.53
C VAL A 245 11.63 2.86 3.29
N LEU A 246 10.38 3.33 3.21
CA LEU A 246 9.89 4.12 2.07
C LEU A 246 10.64 5.45 1.94
N TRP A 247 10.86 6.18 3.04
CA TRP A 247 11.66 7.40 3.01
C TRP A 247 13.09 7.18 2.56
N LYS A 248 13.74 6.10 3.00
CA LYS A 248 15.08 5.72 2.52
C LYS A 248 15.10 5.49 1.01
N GLN A 249 14.04 4.90 0.45
CA GLN A 249 13.93 4.69 -1.01
C GLN A 249 13.74 6.02 -1.75
N ILE A 250 12.92 6.94 -1.23
CA ILE A 250 12.76 8.29 -1.80
C ILE A 250 14.05 9.10 -1.73
N LEU A 251 14.78 9.04 -0.61
CA LEU A 251 16.07 9.71 -0.46
C LEU A 251 17.10 9.18 -1.47
N ARG A 252 17.20 7.85 -1.62
CA ARG A 252 18.07 7.22 -2.64
C ARG A 252 17.70 7.63 -4.06
N LEU A 253 16.39 7.70 -4.37
CA LEU A 253 15.92 8.21 -5.67
C LEU A 253 16.40 9.65 -5.90
N SER A 254 16.25 10.50 -4.88
CA SER A 254 16.69 11.91 -4.93
C SER A 254 18.19 12.04 -5.20
N GLU A 255 19.01 11.23 -4.54
CA GLU A 255 20.47 11.22 -4.69
C GLU A 255 20.89 10.70 -6.07
N ASN A 256 20.37 9.54 -6.48
CA ASN A 256 20.72 8.89 -7.75
C ASN A 256 20.33 9.74 -8.97
N CYS A 257 19.24 10.50 -8.85
CA CYS A 257 18.73 11.34 -9.94
C CYS A 257 19.13 12.82 -9.80
N GLY A 258 19.92 13.18 -8.79
CA GLY A 258 20.38 14.56 -8.58
C GLY A 258 19.24 15.56 -8.34
N LEU A 259 18.13 15.14 -7.74
CA LEU A 259 16.94 15.99 -7.58
C LEU A 259 17.14 17.10 -6.53
N GLN A 260 18.04 16.93 -5.56
CA GLN A 260 18.23 17.90 -4.47
C GLN A 260 18.65 19.31 -4.94
N SER A 261 19.40 19.40 -6.04
CA SER A 261 19.81 20.68 -6.64
C SER A 261 18.69 21.39 -7.41
N SER A 262 17.56 20.73 -7.66
CA SER A 262 16.43 21.26 -8.41
C SER A 262 15.38 21.99 -7.56
N GLY A 263 15.59 22.12 -6.24
CA GLY A 263 14.61 22.70 -5.31
C GLY A 263 13.41 21.78 -5.07
N CYS A 264 13.58 20.47 -5.24
CA CYS A 264 12.53 19.49 -5.02
C CYS A 264 12.04 19.50 -3.57
N LYS A 265 10.73 19.27 -3.38
CA LYS A 265 10.14 19.10 -2.06
C LYS A 265 9.88 17.62 -1.78
N PHE A 266 10.20 17.19 -0.57
CA PHE A 266 9.77 15.91 -0.03
C PHE A 266 8.34 16.02 0.47
N ILE A 267 7.48 15.11 0.04
CA ILE A 267 6.04 15.17 0.29
C ILE A 267 5.56 13.89 0.97
N SER A 268 4.71 14.03 1.98
CA SER A 268 3.85 12.96 2.48
C SER A 268 2.40 13.32 2.20
N LEU A 269 1.60 12.37 1.71
CA LEU A 269 0.17 12.53 1.51
C LEU A 269 -0.55 11.51 2.37
N THR A 270 -1.42 11.98 3.25
CA THR A 270 -2.29 11.10 4.03
C THR A 270 -3.61 10.98 3.29
N LEU A 271 -4.00 9.74 2.96
CA LEU A 271 -5.24 9.47 2.21
C LEU A 271 -6.45 9.24 3.12
N ASP A 272 -6.20 9.21 4.43
CA ASP A 272 -7.15 8.94 5.48
C ASP A 272 -7.07 10.03 6.56
N CYS A 273 -8.06 10.10 7.45
CA CYS A 273 -8.03 11.07 8.55
C CYS A 273 -7.27 10.46 9.75
N PRO A 274 -6.13 11.04 10.18
CA PRO A 274 -5.36 10.54 11.33
C PRO A 274 -6.14 10.51 12.65
N LEU A 275 -7.26 11.24 12.73
CA LEU A 275 -8.12 11.29 13.91
C LEU A 275 -9.11 10.12 13.98
N ILE A 276 -9.22 9.32 12.92
CA ILE A 276 -10.30 8.35 12.73
C ILE A 276 -9.73 6.97 12.40
N SER A 277 -8.84 6.90 11.42
CA SER A 277 -8.27 5.64 10.94
C SER A 277 -7.22 5.15 11.93
N SER A 278 -7.13 3.84 12.14
CA SER A 278 -6.07 3.27 12.98
C SER A 278 -4.71 3.41 12.31
N GLU A 279 -3.63 3.40 13.09
CA GLU A 279 -2.26 3.55 12.55
C GLU A 279 -1.97 2.46 11.51
N GLU A 280 -2.37 1.22 11.76
CA GLU A 280 -2.11 0.08 10.86
C GLU A 280 -2.88 0.16 9.53
N GLN A 281 -4.02 0.85 9.53
CA GLN A 281 -4.92 0.97 8.38
C GLN A 281 -4.82 2.31 7.66
N THR A 282 -3.98 3.22 8.18
CA THR A 282 -3.77 4.55 7.60
C THR A 282 -2.97 4.42 6.32
N ARG A 283 -3.57 4.86 5.21
CA ARG A 283 -2.94 4.85 3.90
C ARG A 283 -2.19 6.16 3.70
N PHE A 284 -0.95 6.05 3.24
CA PHE A 284 -0.15 7.22 2.92
C PHE A 284 0.69 7.01 1.67
N MET A 285 1.06 8.13 1.04
CA MET A 285 2.05 8.16 -0.03
C MET A 285 3.21 9.04 0.40
N VAL A 286 4.42 8.56 0.19
CA VAL A 286 5.63 9.38 0.38
C VAL A 286 6.28 9.57 -0.98
N GLY A 287 6.76 10.78 -1.23
CA GLY A 287 7.20 11.16 -2.56
C GLY A 287 8.13 12.36 -2.59
N ILE A 288 8.57 12.65 -3.80
CA ILE A 288 9.39 13.82 -4.12
C ILE A 288 8.81 14.50 -5.34
N THR A 289 8.80 15.83 -5.35
CA THR A 289 8.35 16.60 -6.52
C THR A 289 9.30 16.41 -7.69
N VAL A 290 8.75 16.21 -8.88
CA VAL A 290 9.51 16.02 -10.12
C VAL A 290 8.95 16.90 -11.23
N THR A 291 9.79 17.29 -12.19
CA THR A 291 9.35 18.06 -13.37
C THR A 291 8.58 17.15 -14.34
N GLU A 292 7.84 17.71 -15.30
CA GLU A 292 7.15 16.92 -16.33
C GLU A 292 8.12 16.10 -17.20
N SER A 293 9.30 16.65 -17.49
CA SER A 293 10.34 15.98 -18.28
C SER A 293 11.04 14.84 -17.55
N PHE A 294 10.84 14.70 -16.23
CA PHE A 294 11.49 13.67 -15.45
C PHE A 294 10.88 12.29 -15.74
N ASN A 295 11.73 11.32 -16.08
CA ASN A 295 11.32 9.94 -16.28
C ASN A 295 11.35 9.20 -14.95
N VAL A 296 10.19 8.79 -14.44
CA VAL A 296 10.06 8.14 -13.14
C VAL A 296 10.50 6.68 -13.25
N PRO A 297 11.46 6.21 -12.44
CA PRO A 297 11.94 4.84 -12.51
C PRO A 297 10.85 3.81 -12.20
N ASN A 298 11.01 2.61 -12.77
CA ASN A 298 10.14 1.48 -12.46
C ASN A 298 10.11 1.19 -10.95
N GLY A 299 8.92 0.87 -10.44
CA GLY A 299 8.67 0.65 -9.01
C GLY A 299 8.19 1.89 -8.26
N PHE A 300 8.28 3.09 -8.87
CA PHE A 300 7.64 4.30 -8.36
C PHE A 300 6.39 4.63 -9.20
N SER A 301 5.37 5.16 -8.54
CA SER A 301 4.17 5.65 -9.21
C SER A 301 4.25 7.16 -9.38
N VAL A 302 3.56 7.68 -10.41
CA VAL A 302 3.34 9.11 -10.57
C VAL A 302 1.98 9.48 -9.97
N HIS A 303 1.97 10.52 -9.16
CA HIS A 303 0.75 11.15 -8.67
C HIS A 303 0.80 12.65 -8.94
N GLU A 304 -0.36 13.26 -9.11
CA GLU A 304 -0.51 14.68 -9.37
C GLU A 304 -1.41 15.28 -8.29
N ILE A 305 -0.88 16.26 -7.58
CA ILE A 305 -1.63 17.06 -6.62
C ILE A 305 -2.33 18.16 -7.43
N GLU A 306 -3.65 18.25 -7.27
CA GLU A 306 -4.46 19.19 -8.03
C GLU A 306 -4.12 20.65 -7.69
N ALA A 307 -4.17 21.50 -8.71
CA ALA A 307 -4.03 22.93 -8.53
C ALA A 307 -5.23 23.49 -7.75
N GLY A 308 -5.01 24.52 -6.92
CA GLY A 308 -6.11 25.23 -6.28
C GLY A 308 -5.71 26.02 -5.05
N GLU A 309 -6.71 26.44 -4.27
CA GLU A 309 -6.49 27.14 -3.00
C GLU A 309 -6.25 26.14 -1.86
N TYR A 310 -5.23 26.42 -1.06
CA TYR A 310 -4.84 25.65 0.11
C TYR A 310 -4.66 26.57 1.31
N ALA A 311 -5.08 26.10 2.49
CA ALA A 311 -4.65 26.66 3.76
C ALA A 311 -3.35 25.96 4.17
N VAL A 312 -2.28 26.72 4.29
CA VAL A 312 -0.92 26.24 4.61
C VAL A 312 -0.62 26.55 6.07
N PHE A 313 -0.48 25.51 6.89
CA PHE A 313 -0.10 25.61 8.29
C PHE A 313 1.38 25.28 8.44
N GLN A 314 2.16 26.26 8.87
CA GLN A 314 3.59 26.07 9.13
C GLN A 314 3.78 25.58 10.55
N PHE A 315 4.24 24.34 10.70
CA PHE A 315 4.50 23.73 11.99
C PHE A 315 6.01 23.58 12.20
N LYS A 316 6.46 23.94 13.41
CA LYS A 316 7.82 23.71 13.88
C LYS A 316 7.75 22.86 15.15
N GLY A 317 8.31 21.65 15.10
CA GLY A 317 8.30 20.74 16.25
C GLY A 317 8.41 19.28 15.85
N LEU A 318 8.12 18.40 16.80
CA LEU A 318 8.31 16.95 16.65
C LEU A 318 7.19 16.35 15.79
N TYR A 319 7.49 15.37 14.93
CA TYR A 319 6.45 14.78 14.06
C TYR A 319 5.29 14.13 14.82
N HIS A 320 5.51 13.57 16.01
CA HIS A 320 4.42 13.02 16.83
C HIS A 320 3.44 14.09 17.33
N GLU A 321 3.80 15.38 17.27
CA GLU A 321 2.93 16.50 17.60
C GLU A 321 2.03 16.92 16.43
N LEU A 322 2.29 16.46 15.20
CA LEU A 322 1.45 16.75 14.02
C LEU A 322 0.00 16.34 14.25
N ASN A 323 -0.25 15.25 14.99
CA ASN A 323 -1.60 14.84 15.37
C ASN A 323 -2.36 15.95 16.13
N ARG A 324 -1.68 16.71 17.01
CA ARG A 324 -2.29 17.85 17.71
C ARG A 324 -2.60 19.00 16.76
N VAL A 325 -1.75 19.21 15.75
CA VAL A 325 -1.99 20.21 14.70
C VAL A 325 -3.20 19.83 13.85
N TYR A 326 -3.31 18.58 13.39
CA TYR A 326 -4.48 18.11 12.66
C TYR A 326 -5.76 18.17 13.49
N ARG A 327 -5.71 17.86 14.79
CA ARG A 327 -6.86 18.08 15.69
C ARG A 327 -7.31 19.54 15.66
N TYR A 328 -6.38 20.47 15.84
CA TYR A 328 -6.70 21.90 15.78
C TYR A 328 -7.29 22.30 14.42
N ILE A 329 -6.67 21.88 13.33
CA ILE A 329 -7.13 22.19 11.97
C ILE A 329 -8.56 21.72 11.76
N TYR A 330 -8.86 20.46 12.05
CA TYR A 330 -10.17 19.86 11.72
C TYR A 330 -11.27 20.16 12.74
N LEU A 331 -10.94 20.34 14.02
CA LEU A 331 -11.92 20.47 15.09
C LEU A 331 -12.13 21.92 15.55
N ASP A 332 -11.13 22.79 15.41
CA ASP A 332 -11.22 24.19 15.85
C ASP A 332 -11.28 25.16 14.67
N TRP A 333 -10.25 25.11 13.80
CA TRP A 333 -10.09 26.09 12.74
C TRP A 333 -11.10 25.89 11.61
N LEU A 334 -11.18 24.70 11.01
CA LEU A 334 -12.00 24.45 9.83
C LEU A 334 -13.51 24.72 10.07
N PRO A 335 -14.12 24.29 11.20
CA PRO A 335 -15.53 24.56 11.46
C PRO A 335 -15.83 26.06 11.59
N THR A 336 -14.98 26.80 12.28
CA THR A 336 -15.15 28.24 12.54
C THR A 336 -14.62 29.14 11.40
N SER A 337 -13.84 28.58 10.48
CA SER A 337 -13.33 29.29 9.31
C SER A 337 -14.42 29.62 8.29
N GLY A 338 -14.15 30.59 7.42
CA GLY A 338 -14.96 30.86 6.22
C GLY A 338 -14.76 29.83 5.09
N TYR A 339 -14.09 28.71 5.36
CA TYR A 339 -13.71 27.71 4.37
C TYR A 339 -14.28 26.32 4.68
N ALA A 340 -14.49 25.54 3.63
CA ALA A 340 -14.81 24.12 3.70
C ALA A 340 -13.71 23.34 2.98
N LEU A 341 -13.55 22.07 3.36
CA LEU A 341 -12.59 21.20 2.69
C LEU A 341 -13.07 20.88 1.26
N ARG A 342 -12.20 21.10 0.27
CA ARG A 342 -12.48 20.76 -1.13
C ARG A 342 -12.53 19.24 -1.33
N GLU A 343 -11.53 18.55 -0.79
CA GLU A 343 -11.28 17.12 -0.95
C GLU A 343 -10.58 16.57 0.30
N PRO A 344 -10.74 15.27 0.63
CA PRO A 344 -10.24 14.71 1.88
C PRO A 344 -8.70 14.60 1.95
N TYR A 345 -7.99 14.73 0.83
CA TYR A 345 -6.55 14.47 0.77
C TYR A 345 -5.74 15.70 1.18
N THR A 346 -4.97 15.57 2.25
CA THR A 346 -4.02 16.58 2.71
C THR A 346 -2.60 16.10 2.49
N PHE A 347 -1.69 17.04 2.33
CA PHE A 347 -0.28 16.70 2.17
C PHE A 347 0.62 17.60 3.00
N GLU A 348 1.80 17.08 3.29
CA GLU A 348 2.85 17.71 4.06
C GLU A 348 4.07 17.89 3.18
N THR A 349 4.75 19.02 3.28
CA THR A 349 6.10 19.18 2.73
C THR A 349 7.10 19.36 3.85
N TYR A 350 8.19 18.60 3.80
CA TYR A 350 9.26 18.68 4.79
C TYR A 350 10.37 19.58 4.29
N LEU A 351 10.59 20.70 5.00
CA LEU A 351 11.58 21.72 4.64
C LEU A 351 13.00 21.32 5.07
N ASN A 352 13.11 20.37 5.99
CA ASN A 352 14.37 19.85 6.51
C ASN A 352 14.23 18.38 6.92
N THR A 353 15.35 17.70 7.16
CA THR A 353 15.38 16.27 7.48
C THR A 353 15.83 16.02 8.93
N PRO A 354 15.28 14.99 9.60
CA PRO A 354 15.65 14.61 10.97
C PRO A 354 17.10 14.12 11.09
N GLU A 355 17.72 13.71 9.98
CA GLU A 355 19.13 13.32 9.95
C GLU A 355 20.08 14.52 10.09
N LYS A 356 19.66 15.70 9.61
CA LYS A 356 20.49 16.91 9.53
C LYS A 356 20.03 18.02 10.48
N THR A 357 18.85 17.87 11.08
CA THR A 357 18.20 18.91 11.87
C THR A 357 17.74 18.35 13.21
N PRO A 358 17.99 19.02 14.34
CA PRO A 358 17.41 18.64 15.62
C PRO A 358 15.89 18.51 15.51
N VAL A 359 15.32 17.51 16.16
CA VAL A 359 13.90 17.15 16.00
C VAL A 359 12.97 18.32 16.38
N SER A 360 13.38 19.19 17.33
CA SER A 360 12.64 20.41 17.72
C SER A 360 12.68 21.55 16.70
N GLU A 361 13.59 21.47 15.74
CA GLU A 361 13.77 22.44 14.65
C GLU A 361 13.20 21.94 13.32
N LEU A 362 12.57 20.76 13.32
CA LEU A 362 11.90 20.24 12.14
C LEU A 362 10.76 21.16 11.72
N ARG A 363 10.68 21.42 10.42
CA ARG A 363 9.69 22.30 9.81
C ARG A 363 8.87 21.52 8.80
N THR A 364 7.56 21.55 9.01
CA THR A 364 6.57 20.88 8.16
C THR A 364 5.50 21.88 7.77
N ASP A 365 5.27 22.03 6.47
CA ASP A 365 4.12 22.77 5.96
C ASP A 365 2.99 21.76 5.70
N ILE A 366 1.82 21.98 6.30
CA ILE A 366 0.62 21.15 6.12
C ILE A 366 -0.33 21.88 5.19
N TYR A 367 -0.70 21.26 4.08
CA TYR A 367 -1.55 21.82 3.04
C TYR A 367 -2.95 21.20 3.13
N ILE A 368 -3.93 22.04 3.45
CA ILE A 368 -5.34 21.68 3.54
C ILE A 368 -6.08 22.25 2.33
N PRO A 369 -6.63 21.41 1.43
CA PRO A 369 -7.32 21.89 0.24
C PRO A 369 -8.67 22.51 0.61
N ILE A 370 -8.90 23.76 0.24
CA ILE A 370 -10.05 24.53 0.70
C ILE A 370 -10.85 25.15 -0.43
N VAL A 371 -12.12 25.40 -0.15
CA VAL A 371 -13.03 26.24 -0.92
C VAL A 371 -13.75 27.19 0.04
N ARG A 372 -14.16 28.37 -0.42
CA ARG A 372 -14.95 29.29 0.40
C ARG A 372 -16.33 28.69 0.68
N LYS A 373 -16.80 28.79 1.92
CA LYS A 373 -18.19 28.48 2.26
C LYS A 373 -19.09 29.49 1.54
N ASN A 374 -20.05 29.00 0.77
CA ASN A 374 -21.13 29.84 0.26
C ASN A 374 -21.93 30.32 1.47
N LYS A 375 -21.96 31.64 1.68
CA LYS A 375 -22.77 32.26 2.75
C LYS A 375 -24.24 32.21 2.41
#